data_AF-A0A2M8LBG8-F1
#
_entry.id   AF-A0A2M8LBG8-F1
#
_cell.length_a   1.000
_cell.length_b   1.000
_cell.length_c   1.000
_cell.angle_alpha   90.00
_cell.angle_beta   90.00
_cell.angle_gamma   90.00
#
_symmetry.space_group_name_H-M   'P 1'
#
loop_
_entity.id
_entity.type
_entity.pdbx_description
1 polymer ?
#
loop_
_entity_poly.entity_id
_entity_poly.type
_entity_poly.pdbx_seq_one_letter_code
_entity_poly.pdbx_strand_id
1 'polypeptide(L)'
;MKTIPDKELHARFVATRGVLSKLRTTSSRRRHTWENDFHAIGDPFVRDLSVILSSKAWRRMGGKNQVASSPLTPYIRDRATHVAEVMAHGARITEHLGLNTHLSLSIAAGHDIGHVPFGHQGEHYLAQKTGKPFTHEVMGVVVAQHIERRGAGLNLTHETLNGMYRHSGSNASVDMTPESWVIRYADKIAYLFADYNDFRRLKWKCSSALDDAMDWFGRNQRDRTFRTMVALCEESVAEGKVSFSTSEPARRFDALRKLMYREYSRVVEQDVGRILDPIYDFLERSTLVPPWIGIALLTDGEVCQLACDRRMLNSKTIMDTGLGEIIETHPTLASIDVLSLDLDW
;
A
#
# COMPACT_ATOMS: atom_id res chain seq x y z
N MET A 1 -4.41 26.47 7.10
CA MET A 1 -4.78 26.24 5.69
C MET A 1 -6.26 26.47 5.41
N LYS A 2 -7.16 26.05 6.31
CA LYS A 2 -8.63 26.08 6.14
C LYS A 2 -9.26 27.45 5.80
N THR A 3 -8.57 28.54 6.12
CA THR A 3 -9.05 29.92 5.92
C THR A 3 -8.77 30.47 4.51
N ILE A 4 -7.92 29.81 3.72
CA ILE A 4 -7.60 30.25 2.35
C ILE A 4 -8.84 30.05 1.46
N PRO A 5 -9.34 31.07 0.75
CA PRO A 5 -10.48 30.93 -0.16
C PRO A 5 -10.25 29.90 -1.26
N ASP A 6 -11.27 29.14 -1.62
CA ASP A 6 -11.15 28.05 -2.61
C ASP A 6 -10.70 28.55 -4.00
N LYS A 7 -11.12 29.75 -4.39
CA LYS A 7 -10.70 30.39 -5.65
C LYS A 7 -9.21 30.70 -5.68
N GLU A 8 -8.65 31.17 -4.57
CA GLU A 8 -7.23 31.46 -4.43
C GLU A 8 -6.42 30.16 -4.48
N LEU A 9 -6.86 29.15 -3.73
CA LEU A 9 -6.24 27.83 -3.70
C LEU A 9 -6.23 27.17 -5.09
N HIS A 10 -7.32 27.31 -5.85
CA HIS A 10 -7.39 26.81 -7.22
C HIS A 10 -6.40 27.52 -8.15
N ALA A 11 -6.30 28.85 -8.08
CA ALA A 11 -5.35 29.61 -8.90
C ALA A 11 -3.90 29.20 -8.59
N ARG A 12 -3.57 29.03 -7.31
CA ARG A 12 -2.29 28.51 -6.83
C ARG A 12 -1.98 27.12 -7.38
N PHE A 13 -2.96 26.21 -7.35
CA PHE A 13 -2.81 24.89 -7.95
C PHE A 13 -2.53 25.00 -9.46
N VAL A 14 -3.35 25.74 -10.22
CA VAL A 14 -3.17 25.92 -11.67
C VAL A 14 -1.77 26.45 -12.03
N ALA A 15 -1.19 27.35 -11.22
CA ALA A 15 0.13 27.91 -11.46
C ALA A 15 1.28 26.88 -11.44
N THR A 16 1.08 25.71 -10.82
CA THR A 16 2.11 24.65 -10.73
C THR A 16 2.03 23.62 -11.86
N ARG A 17 1.09 23.78 -12.80
CA ARG A 17 0.78 22.76 -13.81
C ARG A 17 1.96 22.54 -14.78
N GLY A 18 2.37 21.29 -14.96
CA GLY A 18 3.34 20.82 -15.95
C GLY A 18 4.80 21.23 -15.68
N VAL A 19 5.07 21.94 -14.58
CA VAL A 19 6.38 22.56 -14.32
C VAL A 19 7.49 21.51 -14.14
N LEU A 20 7.16 20.32 -13.62
CA LEU A 20 8.13 19.24 -13.40
C LEU A 20 8.18 18.21 -14.54
N SER A 21 7.57 18.50 -15.69
CA SER A 21 7.52 17.57 -16.84
C SER A 21 8.87 17.07 -17.33
N LYS A 22 9.93 17.86 -17.14
CA LYS A 22 11.31 17.47 -17.47
C LYS A 22 11.87 16.34 -16.58
N LEU A 23 11.28 16.11 -15.41
CA LEU A 23 11.68 15.04 -14.48
C LEU A 23 10.94 13.72 -14.73
N ARG A 24 9.97 13.71 -15.66
CA ARG A 24 9.15 12.55 -15.97
C ARG A 24 10.00 11.31 -16.25
N THR A 25 9.70 10.21 -15.57
CA THR A 25 10.38 8.94 -15.83
C THR A 25 10.00 8.38 -17.20
N THR A 26 11.02 8.02 -17.98
CA THR A 26 10.89 7.44 -19.33
C THR A 26 11.51 6.04 -19.46
N SER A 27 12.40 5.65 -18.54
CA SER A 27 12.95 4.29 -18.49
C SER A 27 11.88 3.29 -18.05
N SER A 28 11.93 2.06 -18.58
CA SER A 28 10.92 1.03 -18.33
C SER A 28 11.53 -0.37 -18.47
N ARG A 29 12.53 -0.64 -17.64
CA ARG A 29 13.33 -1.88 -17.74
C ARG A 29 12.50 -3.07 -17.28
N ARG A 30 12.64 -4.23 -17.92
CA ARG A 30 12.02 -5.50 -17.48
C ARG A 30 13.07 -6.58 -17.38
N ARG A 31 12.90 -7.46 -16.39
CA ARG A 31 13.80 -8.61 -16.18
C ARG A 31 13.70 -9.61 -17.33
N HIS A 32 12.48 -9.89 -17.79
CA HIS A 32 12.24 -10.85 -18.86
C HIS A 32 11.62 -10.18 -20.08
N THR A 33 12.23 -10.40 -21.24
CA THR A 33 11.65 -10.12 -22.55
C THR A 33 10.68 -11.25 -22.89
N TRP A 34 9.43 -10.94 -23.22
CA TRP A 34 8.48 -11.96 -23.70
C TRP A 34 8.47 -11.95 -25.22
N GLU A 35 8.71 -13.12 -25.84
CA GLU A 35 8.72 -13.28 -27.31
C GLU A 35 7.35 -13.04 -27.98
N ASN A 36 6.25 -13.09 -27.21
CA ASN A 36 4.86 -12.92 -27.68
C ASN A 36 4.05 -11.92 -26.83
N ASP A 37 4.62 -10.76 -26.53
CA ASP A 37 3.92 -9.76 -25.70
C ASP A 37 2.96 -8.92 -26.57
N PHE A 38 1.79 -9.48 -26.91
CA PHE A 38 0.67 -8.68 -27.46
C PHE A 38 0.30 -7.52 -26.52
N HIS A 39 0.70 -7.57 -25.25
CA HIS A 39 0.55 -6.51 -24.25
C HIS A 39 1.74 -5.53 -24.19
N ALA A 40 2.79 -5.69 -25.00
CA ALA A 40 3.90 -4.72 -25.09
C ALA A 40 3.61 -3.53 -26.03
N ILE A 41 2.44 -3.50 -26.68
CA ILE A 41 2.01 -2.35 -27.46
C ILE A 41 1.48 -1.27 -26.50
N GLY A 42 2.13 -0.11 -26.47
CA GLY A 42 1.70 1.06 -25.70
C GLY A 42 2.66 1.42 -24.56
N ASP A 43 2.18 2.24 -23.63
CA ASP A 43 2.97 2.65 -22.46
C ASP A 43 3.24 1.42 -21.55
N PRO A 44 4.50 1.07 -21.29
CA PRO A 44 4.86 -0.12 -20.51
C PRO A 44 4.26 -0.11 -19.10
N PHE A 45 3.99 1.06 -18.54
CA PHE A 45 3.37 1.16 -17.22
C PHE A 45 1.86 0.86 -17.26
N VAL A 46 1.17 1.10 -18.38
CA VAL A 46 -0.23 0.68 -18.53
C VAL A 46 -0.35 -0.84 -18.50
N ARG A 47 0.63 -1.55 -19.07
CA ARG A 47 0.73 -3.02 -18.95
C ARG A 47 0.91 -3.43 -17.50
N ASP A 48 1.82 -2.78 -16.76
CA ASP A 48 2.04 -3.06 -15.34
C ASP A 48 0.74 -2.89 -14.53
N LEU A 49 0.04 -1.76 -14.73
CA LEU A 49 -1.24 -1.51 -14.08
C LEU A 49 -2.26 -2.61 -14.39
N SER A 50 -2.40 -2.97 -15.67
CA SER A 50 -3.37 -3.97 -16.11
C SER A 50 -3.14 -5.35 -15.46
N VAL A 51 -1.88 -5.81 -15.41
CA VAL A 51 -1.56 -7.12 -14.83
C VAL A 51 -1.65 -7.10 -13.30
N ILE A 52 -1.33 -5.99 -12.64
CA ILE A 52 -1.53 -5.82 -11.18
C ILE A 52 -3.02 -5.88 -10.86
N LEU A 53 -3.85 -5.08 -11.51
CA LEU A 53 -5.30 -5.03 -11.26
C LEU A 53 -6.00 -6.37 -11.54
N SER A 54 -5.44 -7.18 -12.45
CA SER A 54 -5.96 -8.50 -12.79
C SER A 54 -5.49 -9.62 -11.85
N SER A 55 -4.45 -9.36 -11.04
CA SER A 55 -3.80 -10.35 -10.16
C SER A 55 -4.71 -10.86 -9.05
N LYS A 56 -4.37 -12.02 -8.47
CA LYS A 56 -5.12 -12.56 -7.32
C LYS A 56 -4.84 -11.72 -6.07
N ALA A 57 -3.59 -11.32 -5.85
CA ALA A 57 -3.18 -10.50 -4.72
C ALA A 57 -3.96 -9.17 -4.65
N TRP A 58 -4.15 -8.48 -5.78
CA TRP A 58 -4.97 -7.27 -5.85
C TRP A 58 -6.41 -7.52 -5.39
N ARG A 59 -7.05 -8.58 -5.89
CA ARG A 59 -8.43 -8.95 -5.50
C ARG A 59 -8.53 -9.25 -4.00
N ARG A 60 -7.51 -9.91 -3.44
CA ARG A 60 -7.48 -10.33 -2.04
C ARG A 60 -7.31 -9.16 -1.07
N MET A 61 -6.86 -7.99 -1.52
CA MET A 61 -6.85 -6.79 -0.68
C MET A 61 -8.26 -6.37 -0.21
N GLY A 62 -9.31 -6.69 -0.97
CA GLY A 62 -10.69 -6.46 -0.52
C GLY A 62 -11.11 -7.32 0.69
N GLY A 63 -10.35 -8.37 1.00
CA GLY A 63 -10.53 -9.19 2.21
C GLY A 63 -9.63 -8.79 3.39
N LYS A 64 -8.85 -7.71 3.26
CA LYS A 64 -7.92 -7.23 4.29
C LYS A 64 -8.32 -5.84 4.74
N ASN A 65 -8.45 -5.63 6.05
CA ASN A 65 -8.75 -4.31 6.60
C ASN A 65 -7.53 -3.39 6.50
N GLN A 66 -7.77 -2.07 6.48
CA GLN A 66 -6.69 -1.07 6.47
C GLN A 66 -6.09 -0.86 7.86
N VAL A 67 -6.85 -0.24 8.78
CA VAL A 67 -6.40 0.07 10.16
C VAL A 67 -7.29 -0.56 11.22
N ALA A 68 -8.61 -0.49 11.05
CA ALA A 68 -9.56 -1.01 12.02
C ALA A 68 -10.47 -2.04 11.36
N SER A 69 -10.73 -3.15 12.06
CA SER A 69 -11.70 -4.16 11.65
C SER A 69 -13.02 -3.92 12.36
N SER A 70 -14.11 -3.68 11.63
CA SER A 70 -15.46 -3.67 12.21
C SER A 70 -16.46 -4.31 11.25
N PRO A 71 -16.86 -5.58 11.44
CA PRO A 71 -17.88 -6.22 10.62
C PRO A 71 -19.26 -5.54 10.73
N LEU A 72 -19.45 -4.65 11.72
CA LEU A 72 -20.69 -3.93 11.97
C LEU A 72 -20.78 -2.56 11.28
N THR A 73 -19.69 -2.08 10.65
CA THR A 73 -19.66 -0.75 10.02
C THR A 73 -19.20 -0.87 8.57
N PRO A 74 -20.12 -0.97 7.59
CA PRO A 74 -19.79 -1.21 6.17
C PRO A 74 -19.06 -0.04 5.49
N TYR A 75 -18.89 1.08 6.20
CA TYR A 75 -18.20 2.28 5.72
C TYR A 75 -16.73 2.33 6.16
N ILE A 76 -16.25 1.38 6.96
CA ILE A 76 -14.83 1.28 7.28
C ILE A 76 -14.12 0.73 6.06
N ARG A 77 -13.04 1.41 5.68
CA ARG A 77 -12.28 1.08 4.48
C ARG A 77 -11.54 -0.24 4.65
N ASP A 78 -11.62 -1.06 3.61
CA ASP A 78 -10.68 -2.14 3.36
C ASP A 78 -9.41 -1.58 2.69
N ARG A 79 -8.44 -2.45 2.43
CA ARG A 79 -7.20 -2.07 1.76
C ARG A 79 -7.43 -1.70 0.29
N ALA A 80 -8.36 -2.38 -0.40
CA ALA A 80 -8.65 -2.07 -1.80
C ALA A 80 -9.17 -0.63 -2.00
N THR A 81 -10.04 -0.16 -1.11
CA THR A 81 -10.57 1.21 -1.11
C THR A 81 -9.50 2.23 -0.73
N HIS A 82 -8.62 1.93 0.24
CA HIS A 82 -7.43 2.75 0.51
C HIS A 82 -6.56 2.91 -0.75
N VAL A 83 -6.20 1.81 -1.40
CA VAL A 83 -5.35 1.87 -2.58
C VAL A 83 -6.01 2.62 -3.73
N ALA A 84 -7.34 2.52 -3.89
CA ALA A 84 -8.08 3.33 -4.87
C ALA A 84 -7.97 4.85 -4.58
N GLU A 85 -8.01 5.27 -3.31
CA GLU A 85 -7.76 6.66 -2.91
C GLU A 85 -6.32 7.09 -3.27
N VAL A 86 -5.32 6.24 -2.97
CA VAL A 86 -3.91 6.49 -3.32
C VAL A 86 -3.72 6.63 -4.83
N MET A 87 -4.33 5.75 -5.64
CA MET A 87 -4.29 5.83 -7.10
C MET A 87 -4.87 7.16 -7.60
N ALA A 88 -6.02 7.58 -7.07
CA ALA A 88 -6.66 8.84 -7.47
C ALA A 88 -5.81 10.07 -7.10
N HIS A 89 -5.22 10.07 -5.90
CA HIS A 89 -4.34 11.17 -5.46
C HIS A 89 -3.04 11.20 -6.26
N GLY A 90 -2.38 10.06 -6.42
CA GLY A 90 -1.14 9.92 -7.18
C GLY A 90 -1.30 10.34 -8.63
N ALA A 91 -2.36 9.87 -9.30
CA ALA A 91 -2.66 10.24 -10.68
C ALA A 91 -2.87 11.75 -10.82
N ARG A 92 -3.68 12.34 -9.93
CA ARG A 92 -3.96 13.77 -9.97
C ARG A 92 -2.72 14.63 -9.73
N ILE A 93 -1.83 14.24 -8.81
CA ILE A 93 -0.58 14.97 -8.55
C ILE A 93 0.37 14.83 -9.74
N THR A 94 0.58 13.61 -10.23
CA THR A 94 1.53 13.35 -11.32
C THR A 94 1.08 13.97 -12.64
N GLU A 95 -0.19 13.82 -13.02
CA GLU A 95 -0.75 14.47 -14.21
C GLU A 95 -0.60 15.99 -14.11
N HIS A 96 -0.93 16.56 -12.96
CA HIS A 96 -0.84 18.00 -12.74
C HIS A 96 0.59 18.52 -12.85
N LEU A 97 1.58 17.84 -12.25
CA LEU A 97 2.99 18.23 -12.31
C LEU A 97 3.67 17.90 -13.66
N GLY A 98 3.01 17.14 -14.53
CA GLY A 98 3.54 16.70 -15.83
C GLY A 98 4.43 15.45 -15.77
N LEU A 99 4.36 14.69 -14.68
CA LEU A 99 5.10 13.44 -14.46
C LEU A 99 4.42 12.23 -15.14
N ASN A 100 4.98 11.03 -14.98
CA ASN A 100 4.45 9.82 -15.58
C ASN A 100 3.27 9.26 -14.77
N THR A 101 2.05 9.64 -15.16
CA THR A 101 0.81 9.21 -14.49
C THR A 101 0.63 7.69 -14.51
N HIS A 102 1.00 6.99 -15.58
CA HIS A 102 0.84 5.54 -15.66
C HIS A 102 1.80 4.82 -14.71
N LEU A 103 3.06 5.25 -14.61
CA LEU A 103 3.98 4.71 -13.59
C LEU A 103 3.44 4.94 -12.18
N SER A 104 2.94 6.15 -11.90
CA SER A 104 2.32 6.46 -10.60
C SER A 104 1.14 5.54 -10.29
N LEU A 105 0.25 5.30 -11.26
CA LEU A 105 -0.88 4.40 -11.10
C LEU A 105 -0.43 2.96 -10.85
N SER A 106 0.59 2.48 -11.55
CA SER A 106 1.11 1.12 -11.39
C SER A 106 1.78 0.91 -10.04
N ILE A 107 2.59 1.87 -9.58
CA ILE A 107 3.18 1.84 -8.24
C ILE A 107 2.07 1.85 -7.18
N ALA A 108 1.09 2.76 -7.29
CA ALA A 108 -0.03 2.83 -6.37
C ALA A 108 -0.83 1.53 -6.37
N ALA A 109 -1.12 0.94 -7.52
CA ALA A 109 -1.83 -0.34 -7.57
C ALA A 109 -1.01 -1.48 -6.94
N GLY A 110 0.31 -1.44 -7.03
CA GLY A 110 1.17 -2.50 -6.50
C GLY A 110 1.51 -2.37 -5.02
N HIS A 111 1.54 -1.16 -4.45
CA HIS A 111 2.29 -0.90 -3.20
C HIS A 111 1.85 -1.75 -2.00
N ASP A 112 0.58 -2.12 -1.94
CA ASP A 112 -0.07 -2.74 -0.80
C ASP A 112 -0.43 -4.22 -0.98
N ILE A 113 -0.13 -4.81 -2.15
CA ILE A 113 -0.49 -6.21 -2.46
C ILE A 113 0.23 -7.23 -1.57
N GLY A 114 1.30 -6.81 -0.89
CA GLY A 114 2.10 -7.62 0.03
C GLY A 114 1.63 -7.61 1.48
N HIS A 115 0.64 -6.80 1.84
CA HIS A 115 0.18 -6.75 3.22
C HIS A 115 -0.43 -8.08 3.66
N VAL A 116 -0.16 -8.44 4.89
CA VAL A 116 -0.64 -9.68 5.52
C VAL A 116 -1.93 -9.42 6.31
N PRO A 117 -2.64 -10.46 6.77
CA PRO A 117 -3.79 -10.29 7.64
C PRO A 117 -3.48 -9.40 8.85
N PHE A 118 -4.42 -8.53 9.21
CA PHE A 118 -4.31 -7.57 10.31
C PHE A 118 -3.19 -6.50 10.16
N GLY A 119 -2.70 -6.29 8.93
CA GLY A 119 -1.74 -5.21 8.61
C GLY A 119 -0.44 -5.31 9.41
N HIS A 120 0.04 -4.19 9.94
CA HIS A 120 1.33 -4.12 10.64
C HIS A 120 1.42 -5.04 11.87
N GLN A 121 0.30 -5.39 12.51
CA GLN A 121 0.31 -6.35 13.62
C GLN A 121 0.64 -7.76 13.12
N GLY A 122 0.10 -8.15 11.97
CA GLY A 122 0.45 -9.41 11.33
C GLY A 122 1.89 -9.44 10.82
N GLU A 123 2.41 -8.31 10.31
CA GLU A 123 3.83 -8.19 9.94
C GLU A 123 4.73 -8.36 11.16
N HIS A 124 4.39 -7.71 12.28
CA HIS A 124 5.13 -7.86 13.53
C HIS A 124 5.10 -9.31 14.04
N TYR A 125 3.94 -9.95 13.98
CA TYR A 125 3.79 -11.37 14.32
C TYR A 125 4.69 -12.27 13.46
N LEU A 126 4.68 -12.10 12.13
CA LEU A 126 5.53 -12.87 11.24
C LEU A 126 7.01 -12.59 11.44
N ALA A 127 7.38 -11.34 11.73
CA ALA A 127 8.76 -10.98 12.04
C ALA A 127 9.26 -11.71 13.30
N GLN A 128 8.43 -11.80 14.33
CA GLN A 128 8.73 -12.58 15.55
C GLN A 128 8.86 -14.08 15.26
N LYS A 129 7.92 -14.67 14.50
CA LYS A 129 7.92 -16.11 14.19
C LYS A 129 9.08 -16.54 13.30
N THR A 130 9.46 -15.70 12.35
CA THR A 130 10.55 -15.99 11.41
C THR A 130 11.93 -15.57 11.92
N GLY A 131 11.99 -14.77 13.00
CA GLY A 131 13.24 -14.20 13.52
C GLY A 131 13.90 -13.19 12.59
N LYS A 132 13.16 -12.68 11.60
CA LYS A 132 13.66 -11.84 10.49
C LYS A 132 12.70 -10.66 10.26
N PRO A 133 13.17 -9.49 9.78
CA PRO A 133 12.27 -8.41 9.41
C PRO A 133 11.24 -8.87 8.37
N PHE A 134 9.98 -8.54 8.58
CA PHE A 134 8.90 -8.85 7.65
C PHE A 134 8.09 -7.59 7.40
N THR A 135 8.05 -7.12 6.17
CA THR A 135 7.34 -5.89 5.80
C THR A 135 6.57 -6.08 4.49
N HIS A 136 5.43 -5.39 4.36
CA HIS A 136 4.57 -5.56 3.20
C HIS A 136 5.20 -5.07 1.91
N GLU A 137 6.06 -4.05 1.94
CA GLU A 137 6.70 -3.56 0.72
C GLU A 137 7.67 -4.57 0.11
N VAL A 138 8.32 -5.39 0.95
CA VAL A 138 9.16 -6.50 0.51
C VAL A 138 8.28 -7.64 0.00
N MET A 139 7.28 -8.03 0.79
CA MET A 139 6.35 -9.10 0.41
C MET A 139 5.58 -8.76 -0.88
N GLY A 140 5.28 -7.48 -1.15
CA GLY A 140 4.59 -7.05 -2.36
C GLY A 140 5.43 -7.28 -3.62
N VAL A 141 6.74 -7.03 -3.52
CA VAL A 141 7.68 -7.35 -4.61
C VAL A 141 7.81 -8.87 -4.79
N VAL A 142 7.90 -9.63 -3.71
CA VAL A 142 7.89 -11.11 -3.76
C VAL A 142 6.64 -11.62 -4.45
N VAL A 143 5.47 -11.11 -4.08
CA VAL A 143 4.19 -11.49 -4.70
C VAL A 143 4.25 -11.25 -6.20
N ALA A 144 4.71 -10.07 -6.60
CA ALA A 144 4.78 -9.66 -7.99
C ALA A 144 5.85 -10.41 -8.80
N GLN A 145 6.95 -10.85 -8.19
CA GLN A 145 8.05 -11.53 -8.88
C GLN A 145 7.91 -13.06 -8.87
N HIS A 146 7.39 -13.64 -7.78
CA HIS A 146 7.55 -15.06 -7.50
C HIS A 146 6.26 -15.81 -7.16
N ILE A 147 5.14 -15.14 -6.87
CA ILE A 147 3.91 -15.85 -6.44
C ILE A 147 2.84 -15.84 -7.54
N GLU A 148 2.58 -14.66 -8.10
CA GLU A 148 1.54 -14.50 -9.11
C GLU A 148 1.83 -15.34 -10.37
N ARG A 149 0.77 -15.63 -11.13
CA ARG A 149 0.84 -16.43 -12.37
C ARG A 149 1.56 -17.78 -12.17
N ARG A 150 1.23 -18.50 -11.09
CA ARG A 150 1.75 -19.85 -10.82
C ARG A 150 3.28 -19.89 -10.69
N GLY A 151 3.84 -18.87 -10.05
CA GLY A 151 5.29 -18.72 -9.89
C GLY A 151 6.02 -18.01 -11.03
N ALA A 152 5.33 -17.67 -12.13
CA ALA A 152 5.95 -16.92 -13.24
C ALA A 152 6.09 -15.42 -12.96
N GLY A 153 5.40 -14.90 -11.94
CA GLY A 153 5.37 -13.49 -11.62
C GLY A 153 4.60 -12.64 -12.64
N LEU A 154 4.35 -11.39 -12.27
CA LEU A 154 3.71 -10.36 -13.10
C LEU A 154 4.66 -9.77 -14.15
N ASN A 155 5.97 -10.01 -14.02
CA ASN A 155 7.04 -9.42 -14.84
C ASN A 155 6.86 -7.91 -15.01
N LEU A 156 6.71 -7.18 -13.90
CA LEU A 156 6.55 -5.72 -13.88
C LEU A 156 7.84 -5.02 -14.30
N THR A 157 7.75 -3.72 -14.65
CA THR A 157 8.96 -2.92 -14.86
C THR A 157 9.74 -2.75 -13.56
N HIS A 158 11.06 -2.55 -13.67
CA HIS A 158 11.93 -2.24 -12.55
C HIS A 158 11.43 -1.01 -11.81
N GLU A 159 11.04 0.04 -12.54
CA GLU A 159 10.57 1.31 -12.00
C GLU A 159 9.30 1.12 -11.16
N THR A 160 8.36 0.28 -11.61
CA THR A 160 7.17 -0.06 -10.82
C THR A 160 7.55 -0.84 -9.55
N LEU A 161 8.37 -1.90 -9.66
CA LEU A 161 8.80 -2.71 -8.51
C LEU A 161 9.60 -1.91 -7.48
N ASN A 162 10.51 -1.04 -7.94
CA ASN A 162 11.31 -0.19 -7.09
C ASN A 162 10.44 0.86 -6.38
N GLY A 163 9.48 1.45 -7.09
CA GLY A 163 8.50 2.34 -6.48
C GLY A 163 7.64 1.64 -5.43
N MET A 164 7.17 0.41 -5.71
CA MET A 164 6.46 -0.43 -4.74
C MET A 164 7.34 -0.71 -3.52
N TYR A 165 8.59 -1.10 -3.68
CA TYR A 165 9.48 -1.38 -2.54
C TYR A 165 9.76 -0.12 -1.70
N ARG A 166 9.98 1.02 -2.35
CA ARG A 166 10.41 2.25 -1.68
C ARG A 166 9.27 3.15 -1.20
N HIS A 167 8.00 2.75 -1.35
CA HIS A 167 6.87 3.60 -0.97
C HIS A 167 6.73 3.81 0.55
N SER A 168 7.16 2.84 1.37
CA SER A 168 6.98 2.83 2.83
C SER A 168 8.29 2.83 3.61
N GLY A 169 8.20 2.95 4.92
CA GLY A 169 9.31 2.76 5.85
C GLY A 169 10.50 3.69 5.64
N SER A 170 11.69 3.21 5.98
CA SER A 170 12.97 3.89 5.77
C SER A 170 13.57 3.68 4.38
N ASN A 171 12.86 3.00 3.47
CA ASN A 171 13.37 2.61 2.15
C ASN A 171 13.42 3.76 1.13
N ALA A 172 13.08 4.98 1.57
CA ALA A 172 13.22 6.18 0.77
C ALA A 172 14.68 6.36 0.36
N SER A 173 14.89 6.74 -0.90
CA SER A 173 16.23 6.99 -1.40
C SER A 173 16.22 8.13 -2.40
N VAL A 174 17.37 8.78 -2.53
CA VAL A 174 17.55 9.97 -3.38
C VAL A 174 17.46 9.64 -4.88
N ASP A 175 17.65 8.37 -5.24
CA ASP A 175 17.56 7.82 -6.60
C ASP A 175 16.13 7.45 -7.02
N MET A 176 15.15 7.57 -6.12
CA MET A 176 13.74 7.28 -6.43
C MET A 176 13.22 8.16 -7.55
N THR A 177 12.38 7.57 -8.41
CA THR A 177 11.66 8.35 -9.42
C THR A 177 10.74 9.39 -8.77
N PRO A 178 10.50 10.54 -9.42
CA PRO A 178 9.53 11.53 -8.94
C PRO A 178 8.15 10.93 -8.69
N GLU A 179 7.71 9.99 -9.53
CA GLU A 179 6.44 9.29 -9.39
C GLU A 179 6.40 8.43 -8.11
N SER A 180 7.50 7.77 -7.76
CA SER A 180 7.61 7.01 -6.50
C SER A 180 7.52 7.94 -5.29
N TRP A 181 8.14 9.12 -5.35
CA TRP A 181 7.99 10.16 -4.32
C TRP A 181 6.54 10.64 -4.20
N VAL A 182 5.86 10.86 -5.33
CA VAL A 182 4.45 11.22 -5.33
C VAL A 182 3.61 10.16 -4.64
N ILE A 183 3.79 8.87 -4.96
CA ILE A 183 3.04 7.80 -4.28
C ILE A 183 3.35 7.72 -2.79
N ARG A 184 4.61 7.93 -2.40
CA ARG A 184 5.00 8.05 -0.99
C ARG A 184 4.17 9.07 -0.23
N TYR A 185 3.89 10.23 -0.84
CA TYR A 185 3.10 11.27 -0.22
C TYR A 185 1.59 11.04 -0.37
N ALA A 186 1.14 10.55 -1.52
CA ALA A 186 -0.26 10.24 -1.80
C ALA A 186 -0.80 9.19 -0.82
N ASP A 187 -0.04 8.14 -0.55
CA ASP A 187 -0.35 7.12 0.45
C ASP A 187 -0.56 7.74 1.84
N LYS A 188 0.40 8.57 2.28
CA LYS A 188 0.30 9.29 3.56
C LYS A 188 -0.91 10.22 3.64
N ILE A 189 -1.22 10.92 2.55
CA ILE A 189 -2.38 11.82 2.48
C ILE A 189 -3.68 11.02 2.58
N ALA A 190 -3.76 9.89 1.87
CA ALA A 190 -4.94 9.03 1.85
C ALA A 190 -5.23 8.46 3.24
N TYR A 191 -4.30 7.71 3.83
CA TYR A 191 -4.56 7.03 5.10
C TYR A 191 -4.83 8.04 6.21
N LEU A 192 -4.04 9.12 6.30
CA LEU A 192 -4.06 9.99 7.46
C LEU A 192 -5.42 10.68 7.65
N PHE A 193 -5.99 11.25 6.59
CA PHE A 193 -7.26 11.97 6.70
C PHE A 193 -8.49 11.07 6.77
N ALA A 194 -8.39 9.89 6.18
CA ALA A 194 -9.49 8.95 6.10
C ALA A 194 -9.55 8.06 7.34
N ASP A 195 -8.42 7.63 7.90
CA ASP A 195 -8.35 6.87 9.17
C ASP A 195 -8.90 7.72 10.32
N TYR A 196 -8.60 9.02 10.34
CA TYR A 196 -9.20 9.93 11.31
C TYR A 196 -10.74 9.91 11.24
N ASN A 197 -11.31 9.90 10.02
CA ASN A 197 -12.76 9.80 9.88
C ASN A 197 -13.29 8.43 10.29
N ASP A 198 -12.55 7.36 10.02
CA ASP A 198 -12.91 6.00 10.43
C ASP A 198 -12.91 5.87 11.96
N PHE A 199 -11.94 6.46 12.66
CA PHE A 199 -11.95 6.58 14.12
C PHE A 199 -13.20 7.29 14.63
N ARG A 200 -13.57 8.41 14.01
CA ARG A 200 -14.78 9.15 14.37
C ARG A 200 -16.06 8.33 14.13
N ARG A 201 -16.12 7.55 13.03
CA ARG A 201 -17.23 6.62 12.73
C ARG A 201 -17.35 5.52 13.77
N LEU A 202 -16.21 4.99 14.23
CA LEU A 202 -16.13 4.02 15.32
C LEU A 202 -16.41 4.64 16.70
N LYS A 203 -16.78 5.92 16.76
CA LYS A 203 -16.99 6.70 17.99
C LYS A 203 -15.75 6.75 18.89
N TRP A 204 -14.57 6.52 18.32
CA TRP A 204 -13.30 6.67 19.00
C TRP A 204 -13.03 8.15 19.27
N LYS A 205 -12.73 8.48 20.53
CA LYS A 205 -12.40 9.85 20.94
C LYS A 205 -10.91 10.10 20.77
N CYS A 206 -10.57 10.78 19.69
CA CYS A 206 -9.24 11.32 19.43
C CYS A 206 -8.86 12.40 20.45
N SER A 207 -7.57 12.64 20.64
CA SER A 207 -7.06 13.78 21.41
C SER A 207 -7.46 15.13 20.80
N SER A 208 -7.68 16.16 21.63
CA SER A 208 -8.02 17.52 21.16
C SER A 208 -6.93 18.10 20.25
N ALA A 209 -5.66 17.83 20.55
CA ALA A 209 -4.54 18.26 19.72
C ALA A 209 -4.62 17.68 18.29
N LEU A 210 -5.10 16.44 18.15
CA LEU A 210 -5.32 15.82 16.84
C LEU A 210 -6.50 16.47 16.11
N ASP A 211 -7.61 16.71 16.82
CA ASP A 211 -8.78 17.40 16.26
C ASP A 211 -8.38 18.80 15.73
N ASP A 212 -7.67 19.61 16.53
CA ASP A 212 -7.20 20.94 16.15
C ASP A 212 -6.26 20.91 14.92
N ALA A 213 -5.36 19.93 14.90
CA ALA A 213 -4.42 19.76 13.79
C ALA A 213 -5.12 19.34 12.50
N MET A 214 -6.11 18.43 12.55
CA MET A 214 -6.96 18.06 11.42
C MET A 214 -7.74 19.26 10.88
N ASP A 215 -8.31 20.04 11.79
CA ASP A 215 -9.09 21.23 11.48
C ASP A 215 -8.29 22.24 10.67
N TRP A 216 -7.01 22.45 11.01
CA TRP A 216 -6.14 23.40 10.31
C TRP A 216 -6.02 23.11 8.81
N PHE A 217 -6.04 21.82 8.42
CA PHE A 217 -5.93 21.38 7.03
C PHE A 217 -7.23 21.58 6.24
N GLY A 218 -8.40 21.56 6.88
CA GLY A 218 -9.67 21.69 6.18
C GLY A 218 -10.85 21.14 6.97
N ARG A 219 -12.05 21.51 6.53
CA ARG A 219 -13.32 21.23 7.24
C ARG A 219 -13.79 19.78 7.13
N ASN A 220 -13.34 19.07 6.11
CA ASN A 220 -13.70 17.68 5.82
C ASN A 220 -12.56 17.00 5.02
N GLN A 221 -12.66 15.69 4.80
CA GLN A 221 -11.62 14.92 4.10
C GLN A 221 -11.25 15.49 2.74
N ARG A 222 -12.25 15.87 1.93
CA ARG A 222 -12.03 16.41 0.57
C ARG A 222 -11.22 17.70 0.63
N ASP A 223 -11.58 18.57 1.56
CA ASP A 223 -10.92 19.85 1.79
C ASP A 223 -9.47 19.66 2.28
N ARG A 224 -9.27 18.80 3.30
CA ARG A 224 -7.95 18.46 3.85
C ARG A 224 -7.02 17.87 2.78
N THR A 225 -7.54 16.94 2.00
CA THR A 225 -6.81 16.26 0.92
C THR A 225 -6.40 17.25 -0.16
N PHE A 226 -7.37 17.98 -0.72
CA PHE A 226 -7.08 18.90 -1.82
C PHE A 226 -6.11 20.00 -1.41
N ARG A 227 -6.31 20.62 -0.24
CA ARG A 227 -5.40 21.66 0.27
C ARG A 227 -3.98 21.10 0.44
N THR A 228 -3.82 19.90 1.02
CA THR A 228 -2.51 19.26 1.21
C THR A 228 -1.83 18.98 -0.12
N MET A 229 -2.58 18.49 -1.11
CA MET A 229 -2.08 18.27 -2.47
C MET A 229 -1.58 19.57 -3.13
N VAL A 230 -2.31 20.68 -2.97
CA VAL A 230 -1.86 21.98 -3.49
C VAL A 230 -0.53 22.38 -2.85
N ALA A 231 -0.42 22.31 -1.52
CA ALA A 231 0.81 22.65 -0.83
C ALA A 231 1.99 21.76 -1.24
N LEU A 232 1.76 20.46 -1.47
CA LEU A 232 2.76 19.55 -2.01
C LEU A 232 3.22 19.98 -3.40
N CYS A 233 2.29 20.33 -4.30
CA CYS A 233 2.65 20.74 -5.65
C CYS A 233 3.42 22.06 -5.67
N GLU A 234 3.02 23.03 -4.84
CA GLU A 234 3.73 24.31 -4.70
C GLU A 234 5.15 24.13 -4.18
N GLU A 235 5.31 23.35 -3.11
CA GLU A 235 6.64 23.05 -2.58
C GLU A 235 7.48 22.31 -3.63
N SER A 236 6.90 21.32 -4.31
CA SER A 236 7.61 20.54 -5.32
C SER A 236 8.11 21.41 -6.48
N VAL A 237 7.32 22.40 -6.90
CA VAL A 237 7.73 23.37 -7.91
C VAL A 237 8.82 24.30 -7.39
N ALA A 238 8.69 24.81 -6.18
CA ALA A 238 9.69 25.70 -5.58
C ALA A 238 11.05 25.01 -5.39
N GLU A 239 11.05 23.73 -5.01
CA GLU A 239 12.26 22.93 -4.81
C GLU A 239 12.81 22.32 -6.12
N GLY A 240 12.07 22.44 -7.23
CA GLY A 240 12.44 21.84 -8.52
C GLY A 240 12.49 20.31 -8.52
N LYS A 241 11.85 19.65 -7.54
CA LYS A 241 11.74 18.19 -7.36
C LYS A 241 10.51 17.88 -6.53
N VAL A 242 9.99 16.65 -6.59
CA VAL A 242 8.86 16.25 -5.73
C VAL A 242 9.30 16.33 -4.26
N SER A 243 8.66 17.21 -3.48
CA SER A 243 9.00 17.48 -2.09
C SER A 243 7.75 17.87 -1.29
N PHE A 244 7.69 17.38 -0.05
CA PHE A 244 6.73 17.82 0.95
C PHE A 244 7.32 17.66 2.36
N SER A 245 8.34 18.46 2.65
CA SER A 245 9.11 18.45 3.90
C SER A 245 9.51 19.84 4.42
N THR A 246 9.59 20.86 3.56
CA THR A 246 10.18 22.16 3.92
C THR A 246 9.14 23.26 4.14
N SER A 247 7.94 23.14 3.60
CA SER A 247 6.88 24.15 3.78
C SER A 247 6.22 24.06 5.16
N GLU A 248 5.51 25.12 5.58
CA GLU A 248 4.70 25.06 6.81
C GLU A 248 3.63 23.95 6.75
N PRO A 249 2.85 23.80 5.65
CA PRO A 249 1.95 22.66 5.50
C PRO A 249 2.64 21.31 5.67
N ALA A 250 3.83 21.11 5.08
CA ALA A 250 4.58 19.87 5.21
C ALA A 250 4.98 19.58 6.67
N ARG A 251 5.54 20.57 7.38
CA ARG A 251 5.90 20.42 8.81
C ARG A 251 4.69 20.11 9.68
N ARG A 252 3.56 20.79 9.44
CA ARG A 252 2.31 20.52 10.16
C ARG A 252 1.74 19.15 9.82
N PHE A 253 1.90 18.69 8.58
CA PHE A 253 1.46 17.36 8.16
C PHE A 253 2.27 16.27 8.85
N ASP A 254 3.60 16.44 8.96
CA ASP A 254 4.45 15.53 9.74
C ASP A 254 4.09 15.51 11.23
N ALA A 255 3.82 16.68 11.83
CA ALA A 255 3.36 16.77 13.22
C ALA A 255 2.00 16.07 13.42
N LEU A 256 1.06 16.28 12.49
CA LEU A 256 -0.25 15.62 12.48
C LEU A 256 -0.11 14.10 12.38
N ARG A 257 0.80 13.61 11.53
CA ARG A 257 1.10 12.19 11.39
C ARG A 257 1.62 11.59 12.69
N LYS A 258 2.49 12.30 13.42
CA LYS A 258 2.98 11.87 14.74
C LYS A 258 1.84 11.77 15.77
N LEU A 259 0.85 12.65 15.72
CA LEU A 259 -0.35 12.56 16.57
C LEU A 259 -1.19 11.33 16.20
N MET A 260 -1.44 11.10 14.91
CA MET A 260 -2.17 9.92 14.43
C MET A 260 -1.52 8.60 14.86
N TYR A 261 -0.18 8.49 14.79
CA TYR A 261 0.52 7.29 15.24
C TYR A 261 0.29 6.94 16.71
N ARG A 262 0.13 7.94 17.58
CA ARG A 262 -0.21 7.72 18.99
C ARG A 262 -1.65 7.22 19.17
N GLU A 263 -2.54 7.53 18.24
CA GLU A 263 -3.91 7.00 18.25
C GLU A 263 -3.96 5.57 17.69
N TYR A 264 -3.21 5.27 16.62
CA TYR A 264 -3.14 3.89 16.08
C TYR A 264 -2.79 2.88 17.15
N SER A 265 -1.77 3.16 17.97
CA SER A 265 -1.35 2.26 19.06
C SER A 265 -2.44 1.98 20.10
N ARG A 266 -3.47 2.84 20.19
CA ARG A 266 -4.58 2.69 21.14
C ARG A 266 -5.81 2.02 20.52
N VAL A 267 -5.97 2.15 19.19
CA VAL A 267 -7.11 1.59 18.45
C VAL A 267 -6.89 0.13 18.06
N VAL A 268 -5.64 -0.25 17.76
CA VAL A 268 -5.28 -1.53 17.12
C VAL A 268 -4.79 -2.56 18.15
N GLU A 269 -5.19 -2.45 19.42
CA GLU A 269 -4.79 -3.42 20.46
C GLU A 269 -5.53 -4.76 20.26
N GLN A 270 -5.00 -5.59 19.37
CA GLN A 270 -5.44 -6.96 19.13
C GLN A 270 -4.28 -7.92 19.37
N ASP A 271 -4.50 -8.93 20.21
CA ASP A 271 -3.61 -10.09 20.32
C ASP A 271 -3.79 -10.97 19.07
N VAL A 272 -3.11 -10.59 17.99
CA VAL A 272 -3.11 -11.34 16.72
C VAL A 272 -2.52 -12.74 16.89
N GLY A 273 -1.64 -12.95 17.88
CA GLY A 273 -1.01 -14.24 18.16
C GLY A 273 -2.04 -15.31 18.52
N ARG A 274 -3.01 -14.95 19.37
CA ARG A 274 -4.14 -15.85 19.71
C ARG A 274 -4.89 -16.38 18.49
N ILE A 275 -4.98 -15.60 17.42
CA ILE A 275 -5.71 -15.94 16.19
C ILE A 275 -4.79 -16.70 15.21
N LEU A 276 -3.55 -16.24 15.06
CA LEU A 276 -2.62 -16.73 14.05
C LEU A 276 -1.85 -17.99 14.47
N ASP A 277 -1.56 -18.17 15.77
CA ASP A 277 -0.77 -19.30 16.27
C ASP A 277 -1.34 -20.66 15.90
N PRO A 278 -2.65 -20.94 16.07
CA PRO A 278 -3.21 -22.23 15.67
C PRO A 278 -3.01 -22.55 14.18
N ILE A 279 -3.09 -21.52 13.32
CA ILE A 279 -2.94 -21.65 11.87
C ILE A 279 -1.46 -21.85 11.52
N TYR A 280 -0.57 -21.03 12.10
CA TYR A 280 0.87 -21.13 11.89
C TYR A 280 1.40 -22.52 12.29
N ASP A 281 1.04 -22.99 13.48
CA ASP A 281 1.42 -24.30 14.00
C ASP A 281 0.90 -25.45 13.12
N PHE A 282 -0.30 -25.29 12.55
CA PHE A 282 -0.85 -26.26 11.60
C PHE A 282 -0.05 -26.29 10.29
N LEU A 283 0.28 -25.14 9.72
CA LEU A 283 1.07 -25.04 8.49
C LEU A 283 2.47 -25.64 8.68
N GLU A 284 3.08 -25.42 9.86
CA GLU A 284 4.38 -26.00 10.20
C GLU A 284 4.36 -27.53 10.23
N ARG A 285 3.31 -28.13 10.82
CA ARG A 285 3.15 -29.59 10.86
C ARG A 285 2.74 -30.22 9.54
N SER A 286 1.93 -29.51 8.73
CA SER A 286 1.34 -30.06 7.51
C SER A 286 2.28 -30.02 6.31
N THR A 287 3.31 -29.18 6.33
CA THR A 287 4.28 -28.97 5.23
C THR A 287 3.66 -28.58 3.88
N LEU A 288 2.39 -28.17 3.86
CA LEU A 288 1.67 -27.76 2.64
C LEU A 288 2.32 -26.56 1.96
N VAL A 289 2.75 -25.60 2.76
CA VAL A 289 3.37 -24.35 2.34
C VAL A 289 4.20 -23.81 3.51
N PRO A 290 5.30 -23.08 3.27
CA PRO A 290 5.98 -22.37 4.35
C PRO A 290 4.99 -21.55 5.19
N PRO A 291 5.00 -21.67 6.53
CA PRO A 291 3.97 -21.05 7.37
C PRO A 291 3.81 -19.54 7.16
N TRP A 292 4.93 -18.84 6.99
CA TRP A 292 4.92 -17.40 6.74
C TRP A 292 4.28 -17.03 5.39
N ILE A 293 4.46 -17.83 4.33
CA ILE A 293 3.76 -17.63 3.03
C ILE A 293 2.28 -17.85 3.22
N GLY A 294 1.92 -18.97 3.87
CA GLY A 294 0.52 -19.34 4.08
C GLY A 294 -0.22 -18.22 4.80
N ILE A 295 0.31 -17.73 5.92
CA ILE A 295 -0.27 -16.59 6.65
C ILE A 295 -0.30 -15.32 5.79
N ALA A 296 0.81 -14.95 5.15
CA ALA A 296 0.91 -13.69 4.40
C ALA A 296 -0.14 -13.57 3.28
N LEU A 297 -0.44 -14.70 2.64
CA LEU A 297 -1.38 -14.75 1.53
C LEU A 297 -2.84 -14.85 1.94
N LEU A 298 -3.17 -15.25 3.17
CA LEU A 298 -4.54 -15.28 3.67
C LEU A 298 -5.15 -13.87 3.77
N THR A 299 -6.48 -13.81 3.84
CA THR A 299 -7.27 -12.61 4.16
C THR A 299 -7.66 -12.60 5.63
N ASP A 300 -8.12 -11.45 6.15
CA ASP A 300 -8.57 -11.34 7.54
C ASP A 300 -9.77 -12.28 7.80
N GLY A 301 -10.68 -12.39 6.83
CA GLY A 301 -11.86 -13.24 6.91
C GLY A 301 -11.52 -14.73 6.95
N GLU A 302 -10.62 -15.19 6.08
CA GLU A 302 -10.17 -16.59 6.08
C GLU A 302 -9.43 -16.92 7.39
N VAL A 303 -8.56 -16.02 7.88
CA VAL A 303 -7.88 -16.21 9.17
C VAL A 303 -8.88 -16.34 10.30
N CYS A 304 -9.85 -15.43 10.40
CA CYS A 304 -10.89 -15.50 11.42
C CYS A 304 -11.71 -16.79 11.32
N GLN A 305 -12.08 -17.22 10.12
CA GLN A 305 -12.82 -18.46 9.89
C GLN A 305 -12.02 -19.70 10.34
N LEU A 306 -10.74 -19.76 9.99
CA LEU A 306 -9.83 -20.85 10.37
C LEU A 306 -9.56 -20.88 11.88
N ALA A 307 -9.49 -19.71 12.53
CA ALA A 307 -9.25 -19.61 13.97
C ALA A 307 -10.48 -19.93 14.83
N CYS A 308 -11.70 -19.72 14.30
CA CYS A 308 -12.95 -19.92 15.04
C CYS A 308 -13.21 -21.39 15.45
N ASP A 309 -12.77 -22.37 14.66
CA ASP A 309 -12.94 -23.79 14.99
C ASP A 309 -11.69 -24.59 14.63
N ARG A 310 -10.96 -25.07 15.64
CA ARG A 310 -9.73 -25.86 15.44
C ARG A 310 -9.97 -27.15 14.65
N ARG A 311 -11.19 -27.69 14.60
CA ARG A 311 -11.52 -28.86 13.77
C ARG A 311 -11.50 -28.52 12.27
N MET A 312 -11.68 -27.24 11.94
CA MET A 312 -11.57 -26.74 10.57
C MET A 312 -10.12 -26.61 10.11
N LEU A 313 -9.13 -26.64 11.01
CA LEU A 313 -7.70 -26.63 10.64
C LEU A 313 -7.28 -28.01 10.13
N ASN A 314 -7.55 -28.25 8.85
CA ASN A 314 -7.14 -29.43 8.12
C ASN A 314 -6.79 -29.03 6.68
N SER A 315 -6.07 -29.91 5.97
CA SER A 315 -5.58 -29.59 4.63
C SER A 315 -6.71 -29.23 3.67
N LYS A 316 -7.84 -29.92 3.73
CA LYS A 316 -8.98 -29.64 2.86
C LYS A 316 -9.49 -28.20 3.04
N THR A 317 -9.75 -27.77 4.26
CA THR A 317 -10.23 -26.40 4.52
C THR A 317 -9.23 -25.34 4.06
N ILE A 318 -7.92 -25.57 4.25
CA ILE A 318 -6.88 -24.65 3.76
C ILE A 318 -6.92 -24.55 2.23
N MET A 319 -7.08 -25.68 1.55
CA MET A 319 -7.19 -25.72 0.08
C MET A 319 -8.49 -25.12 -0.44
N ASP A 320 -9.57 -25.14 0.35
CA ASP A 320 -10.85 -24.49 0.02
C ASP A 320 -10.79 -22.95 0.16
N THR A 321 -9.74 -22.40 0.80
CA THR A 321 -9.48 -20.95 0.79
C THR A 321 -8.80 -20.52 -0.52
N GLY A 322 -8.69 -19.22 -0.76
CA GLY A 322 -7.94 -18.72 -1.93
C GLY A 322 -6.45 -19.06 -1.90
N LEU A 323 -5.92 -19.53 -0.76
CA LEU A 323 -4.55 -20.04 -0.66
C LEU A 323 -4.37 -21.36 -1.43
N GLY A 324 -5.40 -22.22 -1.50
CA GLY A 324 -5.34 -23.49 -2.23
C GLY A 324 -5.02 -23.27 -3.71
N GLU A 325 -5.69 -22.30 -4.35
CA GLU A 325 -5.42 -21.98 -5.75
C GLU A 325 -3.97 -21.52 -6.02
N ILE A 326 -3.28 -21.01 -5.00
CA ILE A 326 -1.88 -20.59 -5.08
C ILE A 326 -0.97 -21.81 -4.86
N ILE A 327 -1.22 -22.61 -3.81
CA ILE A 327 -0.42 -23.78 -3.45
C ILE A 327 -0.46 -24.84 -4.56
N GLU A 328 -1.64 -25.20 -5.09
CA GLU A 328 -1.77 -26.27 -6.10
C GLU A 328 -0.97 -26.00 -7.37
N THR A 329 -0.72 -24.73 -7.65
CA THR A 329 -0.11 -24.30 -8.91
C THR A 329 1.35 -23.92 -8.76
N HIS A 330 1.93 -24.03 -7.56
CA HIS A 330 3.28 -23.55 -7.30
C HIS A 330 4.20 -24.65 -6.73
N PRO A 331 5.03 -25.30 -7.57
CA PRO A 331 5.77 -26.50 -7.20
C PRO A 331 6.89 -26.25 -6.15
N THR A 332 7.35 -25.00 -5.96
CA THR A 332 8.52 -24.71 -5.09
C THR A 332 8.40 -23.44 -4.24
N LEU A 333 7.26 -23.22 -3.55
CA LEU A 333 7.09 -22.05 -2.66
C LEU A 333 8.17 -21.99 -1.56
N ALA A 334 8.66 -23.13 -1.08
CA ALA A 334 9.69 -23.23 -0.06
C ALA A 334 11.09 -22.74 -0.49
N SER A 335 11.33 -22.57 -1.79
CA SER A 335 12.62 -22.11 -2.32
C SER A 335 12.74 -20.58 -2.45
N ILE A 336 11.62 -19.86 -2.27
CA ILE A 336 11.59 -18.40 -2.40
C ILE A 336 12.24 -17.79 -1.16
N ASP A 337 13.36 -17.08 -1.36
CA ASP A 337 13.93 -16.21 -0.33
C ASP A 337 13.24 -14.84 -0.37
N VAL A 338 12.37 -14.59 0.59
CA VAL A 338 11.58 -13.36 0.66
C VAL A 338 12.27 -12.21 1.37
N LEU A 339 13.50 -12.42 1.83
CA LEU A 339 14.29 -11.37 2.46
C LEU A 339 15.36 -10.82 1.53
N SER A 340 15.56 -11.47 0.38
CA SER A 340 16.47 -11.03 -0.67
C SER A 340 15.65 -10.52 -1.85
N LEU A 341 15.47 -9.20 -1.93
CA LEU A 341 14.88 -8.58 -3.11
C LEU A 341 15.92 -8.51 -4.22
N ASP A 342 15.72 -9.29 -5.27
CA ASP A 342 16.52 -9.16 -6.48
C ASP A 342 15.95 -8.05 -7.38
N LEU A 343 16.48 -6.84 -7.19
CA LEU A 343 16.17 -5.64 -7.97
C LEU A 343 17.40 -5.07 -8.70
N ASP A 344 18.58 -5.66 -8.57
CA ASP A 344 19.86 -5.13 -9.09
C ASP A 344 20.17 -5.58 -10.53
N TRP A 345 19.16 -5.93 -11.31
CA TRP A 345 19.27 -6.40 -12.70
C TRP A 345 19.08 -5.29 -13.75
#